data_AF-A0A0S4FLX0-F1
#
_entry.id   AF-A0A0S4FLX0-F1
#
_cell.length_a   1.000
_cell.length_b   1.000
_cell.length_c   1.000
_cell.angle_alpha   90.00
_cell.angle_beta   90.00
_cell.angle_gamma   90.00
#
_symmetry.space_group_name_H-M   'P 1'
#
loop_
_entity.id
_entity.type
_entity.pdbx_description
1 polymer ?
#
loop_
_entity_poly.entity_id
_entity_poly.type
_entity_poly.pdbx_seq_one_letter_code
_entity_poly.pdbx_strand_id
1 'polypeptide(L)'
;MGRKGFQIPDLILKELSTSQKSGKLLKDKVKEELYLNPPSNFTKAFNRALIKLIESEEIKIVDYDSSKDKRKNKQAFNPDPIVFDSSKRLTRPNINELLKNMETNNDAYYKIKRLFKHKQTELEELYKKRWKFLENRTFNVTTEDIEDKLYDLEYYHDILELLSNFDETQQNAAFEDYYVDSEKADQDLASDVYYLADSLEEKYEDKYMLVRPGEVTAATILLIIVDKFENSKNSKIFFYPISPFQFNDIQFDLDYKSTVYNSNSDIPVEIFLHYHLTVDPSGRMTKNDALYNKGFENPLEVMKEPDIAFEHVIDIISTYNEEEKFSLYGILGKGLSDEPGSIYVFADFYKEIMKINYSDRLKTILGIFKESSRD
;
A
#
# COMPACT_ATOMS: atom_id res chain seq x y z
N MET A 1 -57.13 -8.62 -4.33
CA MET A 1 -56.47 -7.34 -4.67
C MET A 1 -55.00 -7.42 -4.23
N GLY A 2 -54.07 -7.53 -5.18
CA GLY A 2 -52.65 -7.82 -4.96
C GLY A 2 -51.86 -6.67 -4.30
N ARG A 3 -50.85 -7.04 -3.50
CA ARG A 3 -50.14 -6.23 -2.51
C ARG A 3 -49.21 -5.17 -3.14
N LYS A 4 -49.68 -3.91 -3.26
CA LYS A 4 -48.96 -2.74 -3.81
C LYS A 4 -47.67 -2.29 -3.04
N GLY A 5 -47.30 -2.94 -1.94
CA GLY A 5 -46.12 -2.61 -1.13
C GLY A 5 -44.86 -3.42 -1.43
N PHE A 6 -44.92 -4.40 -2.34
CA PHE A 6 -43.82 -5.35 -2.60
C PHE A 6 -42.60 -4.73 -3.30
N GLN A 7 -42.77 -3.63 -4.03
CA GLN A 7 -41.70 -3.02 -4.84
C GLN A 7 -40.80 -2.08 -4.02
N ILE A 8 -41.24 -1.63 -2.85
CA ILE A 8 -40.50 -0.64 -2.04
C ILE A 8 -39.06 -1.09 -1.70
N PRO A 9 -38.80 -2.35 -1.27
CA PRO A 9 -37.44 -2.82 -1.03
C PRO A 9 -36.54 -2.72 -2.26
N ASP A 10 -37.02 -3.15 -3.43
CA ASP A 10 -36.25 -3.14 -4.67
C ASP A 10 -35.89 -1.71 -5.10
N LEU A 11 -36.84 -0.77 -4.94
CA LEU A 11 -36.60 0.65 -5.23
C LEU A 11 -35.58 1.27 -4.25
N ILE A 12 -35.63 0.90 -2.97
CA ILE A 12 -34.62 1.32 -1.98
C ILE A 12 -33.23 0.83 -2.38
N LEU A 13 -33.09 -0.45 -2.74
CA LEU A 13 -31.82 -1.04 -3.17
C LEU A 13 -31.30 -0.41 -4.47
N LYS A 14 -32.19 -0.16 -5.44
CA LYS A 14 -31.87 0.54 -6.68
C LYS A 14 -31.30 1.93 -6.39
N GLU A 15 -31.97 2.71 -5.54
CA GLU A 15 -31.49 4.04 -5.16
C GLU A 15 -30.14 3.98 -4.43
N LEU A 16 -29.96 3.04 -3.51
CA LEU A 16 -28.71 2.88 -2.75
C LEU A 16 -27.55 2.29 -3.55
N SER A 17 -27.82 1.59 -4.65
CA SER A 17 -26.77 1.08 -5.55
C SER A 17 -25.98 2.18 -6.27
N THR A 18 -26.48 3.42 -6.25
CA THR A 18 -25.86 4.57 -6.93
C THR A 18 -25.05 5.45 -6.00
N SER A 19 -25.52 5.66 -4.78
CA SER A 19 -24.85 6.46 -3.75
C SER A 19 -25.59 6.34 -2.42
N GLN A 20 -24.86 6.64 -1.35
CA GLN A 20 -25.42 6.83 -0.02
C GLN A 20 -26.49 7.93 -0.03
N LYS A 21 -27.58 7.71 0.72
CA LYS A 21 -28.70 8.65 0.80
C LYS A 21 -29.27 8.70 2.21
N SER A 22 -29.66 9.89 2.65
CA SER A 22 -30.47 10.03 3.86
C SER A 22 -31.83 9.37 3.65
N GLY A 23 -32.43 8.83 4.70
CA GLY A 23 -33.73 8.18 4.63
C GLY A 23 -34.82 9.12 4.09
N LYS A 24 -34.66 10.44 4.27
CA LYS A 24 -35.58 11.43 3.67
C LYS A 24 -35.47 11.45 2.15
N LEU A 25 -34.26 11.59 1.61
CA LEU A 25 -34.04 11.62 0.16
C LEU A 25 -34.47 10.30 -0.50
N LEU A 26 -34.14 9.18 0.13
CA LEU A 26 -34.59 7.85 -0.27
C LEU A 26 -36.11 7.73 -0.31
N LYS A 27 -36.79 8.20 0.74
CA LYS A 27 -38.26 8.18 0.83
C LYS A 27 -38.89 8.99 -0.29
N ASP A 28 -38.35 10.17 -0.57
CA ASP A 28 -38.86 11.06 -1.61
C ASP A 28 -38.66 10.43 -3.00
N LYS A 29 -37.47 9.86 -3.29
CA LYS A 29 -37.16 9.14 -4.54
C LYS A 29 -38.03 7.91 -4.78
N VAL A 30 -38.17 7.05 -3.77
CA VAL A 30 -39.03 5.86 -3.86
C VAL A 30 -40.50 6.26 -4.06
N LYS A 31 -40.94 7.38 -3.47
CA LYS A 31 -42.30 7.90 -3.68
C LYS A 31 -42.49 8.45 -5.09
N GLU A 32 -41.50 9.14 -5.65
CA GLU A 32 -41.48 9.60 -7.03
C GLU A 32 -41.61 8.43 -8.02
N GLU A 33 -40.84 7.36 -7.84
CA GLU A 33 -40.88 6.18 -8.73
C GLU A 33 -42.20 5.40 -8.65
N LEU A 34 -42.91 5.45 -7.53
CA LEU A 34 -44.24 4.83 -7.38
C LEU A 34 -45.38 5.65 -8.01
N TYR A 35 -45.10 6.87 -8.46
CA TYR A 35 -45.99 7.76 -9.21
C TYR A 35 -47.43 7.85 -8.65
N LEU A 36 -48.44 7.38 -9.40
CA LEU A 36 -49.88 7.43 -9.07
C LEU A 36 -50.37 6.30 -8.14
N ASN A 37 -49.49 5.35 -7.76
CA ASN A 37 -49.88 4.17 -6.99
C ASN A 37 -49.13 3.96 -5.66
N PRO A 38 -48.77 5.00 -4.87
CA PRO A 38 -48.19 4.78 -3.56
C PRO A 38 -49.21 4.07 -2.65
N PRO A 39 -48.80 3.11 -1.80
CA PRO A 39 -49.69 2.50 -0.84
C PRO A 39 -50.25 3.57 0.12
N SER A 40 -51.50 3.38 0.56
CA SER A 40 -52.22 4.34 1.43
C SER A 40 -51.46 4.70 2.72
N ASN A 41 -50.61 3.79 3.21
CA ASN A 41 -49.70 4.00 4.33
C ASN A 41 -48.23 3.95 3.91
N PHE A 42 -47.86 4.72 2.87
CA PHE A 42 -46.52 4.72 2.27
C PHE A 42 -45.40 4.83 3.30
N THR A 43 -45.44 5.82 4.20
CA THR A 43 -44.40 6.01 5.23
C THR A 43 -44.22 4.77 6.10
N LYS A 44 -45.31 4.10 6.49
CA LYS A 44 -45.25 2.87 7.29
C LYS A 44 -44.68 1.71 6.48
N ALA A 45 -45.03 1.61 5.20
CA ALA A 45 -44.52 0.57 4.30
C ALA A 45 -43.02 0.78 4.00
N PHE A 46 -42.60 2.02 3.76
CA PHE A 46 -41.22 2.43 3.58
C PHE A 46 -40.37 2.10 4.81
N ASN A 47 -40.80 2.52 6.02
CA ASN A 47 -40.06 2.23 7.24
C ASN A 47 -39.92 0.72 7.50
N ARG A 48 -40.96 -0.07 7.21
CA ARG A 48 -40.90 -1.53 7.32
C ARG A 48 -39.93 -2.15 6.32
N ALA A 49 -39.90 -1.66 5.08
CA ALA A 49 -38.95 -2.13 4.07
C ALA A 49 -37.51 -1.80 4.48
N LEU A 50 -37.27 -0.58 4.97
CA LEU A 50 -35.98 -0.16 5.52
C LEU A 50 -35.51 -1.06 6.65
N ILE A 51 -36.36 -1.28 7.67
CA ILE A 51 -36.04 -2.17 8.80
C ILE A 51 -35.72 -3.58 8.29
N LYS A 52 -36.54 -4.13 7.39
CA LYS A 52 -36.32 -5.45 6.82
C LYS A 52 -34.98 -5.57 6.09
N LEU A 53 -34.61 -4.55 5.30
CA LEU A 53 -33.34 -4.53 4.56
C LEU A 53 -32.12 -4.35 5.47
N ILE A 54 -32.28 -3.64 6.60
CA ILE A 54 -31.24 -3.55 7.65
C ILE A 54 -31.10 -4.90 8.35
N GLU A 55 -32.22 -5.52 8.74
CA GLU A 55 -32.26 -6.83 9.39
C GLU A 55 -31.72 -7.96 8.48
N SER A 56 -31.89 -7.85 7.16
CA SER A 56 -31.33 -8.79 6.18
C SER A 56 -29.90 -8.42 5.73
N GLU A 57 -29.30 -7.38 6.30
CA GLU A 57 -27.96 -6.89 5.94
C GLU A 57 -27.81 -6.54 4.45
N GLU A 58 -28.89 -6.16 3.76
CA GLU A 58 -28.83 -5.68 2.37
C GLU A 58 -28.52 -4.19 2.28
N ILE A 59 -28.75 -3.45 3.37
CA ILE A 59 -28.35 -2.05 3.56
C ILE A 59 -27.74 -1.85 4.95
N LYS A 60 -26.89 -0.84 5.13
CA LYS A 60 -26.26 -0.47 6.40
C LYS A 60 -26.51 0.99 6.73
N ILE A 61 -26.46 1.31 8.02
CA ILE A 61 -26.43 2.68 8.52
C ILE A 61 -24.97 3.12 8.54
N VAL A 62 -24.65 4.22 7.88
CA VAL A 62 -23.26 4.71 7.75
C VAL A 62 -23.04 6.06 8.40
N ASP A 63 -24.09 6.87 8.55
CA ASP A 63 -23.96 8.22 9.13
C ASP A 63 -25.32 8.77 9.61
N TYR A 64 -25.28 9.99 10.16
CA TYR A 64 -26.39 10.75 10.69
C TYR A 64 -26.38 12.21 10.22
N ASP A 65 -27.33 12.58 9.36
CA ASP A 65 -27.56 13.96 8.89
C ASP A 65 -28.44 14.73 9.88
N SER A 66 -27.78 15.40 10.83
CA SER A 66 -28.43 16.23 11.85
C SER A 66 -29.28 17.37 11.27
N SER A 67 -29.01 17.83 10.04
CA SER A 67 -29.81 18.88 9.39
C SER A 67 -31.22 18.42 9.00
N LYS A 68 -31.45 17.11 8.94
CA LYS A 68 -32.77 16.52 8.63
C LYS A 68 -33.50 16.02 9.86
N ASP A 69 -32.90 16.09 11.06
CA ASP A 69 -33.62 15.73 12.28
C ASP A 69 -34.54 16.85 12.73
N LYS A 70 -35.84 16.64 12.55
CA LYS A 70 -36.89 17.59 12.97
C LYS A 70 -37.50 17.25 14.33
N ARG A 71 -36.95 16.27 15.05
CA ARG A 71 -37.51 15.84 16.34
C ARG A 71 -37.23 16.87 17.43
N LYS A 72 -38.27 17.19 18.21
CA LYS A 72 -38.14 17.99 19.45
C LYS A 72 -37.72 17.13 20.66
N ASN A 73 -38.02 15.82 20.65
CA ASN A 73 -37.69 14.86 21.71
C ASN A 73 -37.18 13.52 21.09
N LYS A 74 -36.18 12.86 21.71
CA LYS A 74 -35.37 11.76 21.13
C LYS A 74 -36.05 10.36 20.98
N GLN A 75 -37.35 10.18 21.21
CA GLN A 75 -37.90 8.85 21.54
C GLN A 75 -38.55 8.01 20.43
N ALA A 76 -38.53 8.41 19.15
CA ALA A 76 -38.99 7.55 18.04
C ALA A 76 -37.93 7.39 16.94
N PHE A 77 -37.78 6.16 16.44
CA PHE A 77 -36.97 5.84 15.26
C PHE A 77 -37.49 6.64 14.06
N ASN A 78 -36.66 7.56 13.57
CA ASN A 78 -36.94 8.38 12.41
C ASN A 78 -35.83 8.12 11.38
N PRO A 79 -36.13 7.51 10.22
CA PRO A 79 -35.11 7.23 9.21
C PRO A 79 -34.67 8.50 8.46
N ASP A 80 -35.43 9.59 8.52
CA ASP A 80 -35.16 10.80 7.75
C ASP A 80 -33.73 11.36 7.94
N PRO A 81 -33.18 11.49 9.17
CA PRO A 81 -31.80 11.91 9.42
C PRO A 81 -30.76 10.78 9.32
N ILE A 82 -31.15 9.52 9.14
CA ILE A 82 -30.18 8.42 9.07
C ILE A 82 -29.69 8.29 7.63
N VAL A 83 -28.38 8.16 7.43
CA VAL A 83 -27.77 7.92 6.12
C VAL A 83 -27.58 6.42 5.93
N PHE A 84 -28.14 5.91 4.84
CA PHE A 84 -28.07 4.51 4.46
C PHE A 84 -27.13 4.32 3.28
N ASP A 85 -26.51 3.15 3.25
CA ASP A 85 -25.70 2.64 2.15
C ASP A 85 -26.13 1.22 1.79
N SER A 86 -25.82 0.77 0.59
CA SER A 86 -25.94 -0.66 0.24
C SER A 86 -24.94 -1.47 1.07
N SER A 87 -25.41 -2.58 1.66
CA SER A 87 -24.55 -3.59 2.28
C SER A 87 -24.26 -4.75 1.33
N LYS A 88 -24.93 -4.79 0.17
CA LYS A 88 -24.69 -5.82 -0.84
C LYS A 88 -23.26 -5.68 -1.36
N ARG A 89 -22.37 -6.54 -0.84
CA ARG A 89 -21.01 -6.70 -1.35
C ARG A 89 -21.08 -6.99 -2.83
N LEU A 90 -20.36 -6.23 -3.62
CA LEU A 90 -20.17 -6.52 -5.03
C LEU A 90 -19.18 -7.68 -5.13
N THR A 91 -19.73 -8.88 -5.31
CA THR A 91 -18.95 -10.10 -5.51
C THR A 91 -18.31 -10.10 -6.89
N ARG A 92 -17.22 -10.86 -7.08
CA ARG A 92 -16.58 -11.01 -8.39
C ARG A 92 -17.57 -11.41 -9.51
N PRO A 93 -18.52 -12.34 -9.31
CA PRO A 93 -19.55 -12.62 -10.32
C PRO A 93 -20.39 -11.40 -10.72
N ASN A 94 -20.79 -10.54 -9.78
CA ASN A 94 -21.57 -9.34 -10.09
C ASN A 94 -20.75 -8.34 -10.93
N ILE A 95 -19.47 -8.18 -10.62
CA ILE A 95 -18.59 -7.31 -11.40
C ILE A 95 -18.32 -7.89 -12.79
N ASN A 96 -18.07 -9.20 -12.89
CA ASN A 96 -17.82 -9.85 -14.17
C ASN A 96 -19.03 -9.74 -15.12
N GLU A 97 -20.25 -9.80 -14.58
CA GLU A 97 -21.46 -9.56 -15.38
C GLU A 97 -21.52 -8.12 -15.92
N LEU A 98 -21.15 -7.13 -15.10
CA LEU A 98 -21.05 -5.74 -15.55
C LEU A 98 -19.95 -5.55 -16.61
N LEU A 99 -18.77 -6.13 -16.41
CA LEU A 99 -17.65 -6.06 -17.35
C LEU A 99 -18.00 -6.65 -18.73
N LYS A 100 -18.68 -7.81 -18.76
CA LYS A 100 -19.14 -8.43 -20.01
C LYS A 100 -20.11 -7.57 -20.81
N ASN A 101 -20.95 -6.80 -20.11
CA ASN A 101 -21.99 -6.00 -20.74
C ASN A 101 -21.55 -4.58 -21.07
N MET A 102 -20.33 -4.17 -20.66
CA MET A 102 -19.87 -2.80 -20.74
C MET A 102 -19.82 -2.24 -22.17
N GLU A 103 -19.52 -3.06 -23.17
CA GLU A 103 -19.42 -2.64 -24.58
C GLU A 103 -20.79 -2.37 -25.23
N THR A 104 -21.86 -2.93 -24.67
CA THR A 104 -23.22 -2.85 -25.22
C THR A 104 -24.20 -2.15 -24.29
N ASN A 105 -23.78 -1.81 -23.07
CA ASN A 105 -24.61 -1.20 -22.04
C ASN A 105 -23.88 -0.05 -21.33
N ASN A 106 -24.32 1.18 -21.65
CA ASN A 106 -23.78 2.41 -21.05
C ASN A 106 -23.88 2.43 -19.52
N ASP A 107 -24.95 1.87 -18.93
CA ASP A 107 -25.10 1.83 -17.47
C ASP A 107 -24.05 0.90 -16.84
N ALA A 108 -23.73 -0.22 -17.50
CA ALA A 108 -22.68 -1.12 -17.06
C ALA A 108 -21.31 -0.43 -17.14
N TYR A 109 -21.04 0.27 -18.25
CA TYR A 109 -19.82 1.08 -18.41
C TYR A 109 -19.65 2.12 -17.30
N TYR A 110 -20.66 2.95 -17.06
CA TYR A 110 -20.57 3.99 -16.01
C TYR A 110 -20.47 3.41 -14.61
N LYS A 111 -21.07 2.24 -14.34
CA LYS A 111 -20.92 1.54 -13.05
C LYS A 111 -19.51 1.02 -12.85
N ILE A 112 -18.94 0.32 -13.84
CA ILE A 112 -17.54 -0.16 -13.78
C ILE A 112 -16.57 1.02 -13.63
N LYS A 113 -16.76 2.08 -14.41
CA LYS A 113 -15.94 3.30 -14.32
C LYS A 113 -15.96 3.88 -12.90
N ARG A 114 -17.12 3.94 -12.25
CA ARG A 114 -17.24 4.42 -10.86
C ARG A 114 -16.53 3.51 -9.87
N LEU A 115 -16.68 2.20 -10.00
CA LEU A 115 -16.02 1.21 -9.14
C LEU A 115 -14.50 1.28 -9.28
N PHE A 116 -14.02 1.42 -10.51
CA PHE A 116 -12.61 1.62 -10.80
C PHE A 116 -12.06 2.86 -10.12
N LYS A 117 -12.72 4.02 -10.26
CA LYS A 117 -12.32 5.25 -9.57
C LYS A 117 -12.26 5.10 -8.06
N HIS A 118 -13.26 4.42 -7.49
CA HIS A 118 -13.30 4.18 -6.06
C HIS A 118 -12.12 3.31 -5.61
N LYS A 119 -11.86 2.20 -6.31
CA LYS A 119 -10.72 1.32 -6.01
C LYS A 119 -9.37 1.98 -6.23
N GLN A 120 -9.26 2.86 -7.22
CA GLN A 120 -8.07 3.67 -7.41
C GLN A 120 -7.85 4.65 -6.25
N THR A 121 -8.92 5.26 -5.72
CA THR A 121 -8.81 6.13 -4.53
C THR A 121 -8.34 5.33 -3.31
N GLU A 122 -8.87 4.13 -3.09
CA GLU A 122 -8.39 3.23 -2.03
C GLU A 122 -6.90 2.88 -2.22
N LEU A 123 -6.48 2.63 -3.45
CA LEU A 123 -5.09 2.31 -3.79
C LEU A 123 -4.17 3.50 -3.54
N GLU A 124 -4.58 4.72 -3.91
CA GLU A 124 -3.85 5.95 -3.60
C GLU A 124 -3.67 6.15 -2.09
N GLU A 125 -4.72 5.92 -1.29
CA GLU A 125 -4.63 6.00 0.17
C GLU A 125 -3.66 4.97 0.74
N LEU A 126 -3.67 3.75 0.19
CA LEU A 126 -2.72 2.69 0.56
C LEU A 126 -1.28 3.13 0.23
N TYR A 127 -1.01 3.58 -0.99
CA TYR A 127 0.31 4.06 -1.38
C TYR A 127 0.76 5.28 -0.57
N LYS A 128 -0.12 6.24 -0.27
CA LYS A 128 0.16 7.37 0.62
C LYS A 128 0.60 6.90 2.01
N LYS A 129 -0.09 5.92 2.59
CA LYS A 129 0.28 5.34 3.88
C LYS A 129 1.64 4.64 3.83
N ARG A 130 1.88 3.83 2.79
CA ARG A 130 3.16 3.13 2.59
C ARG A 130 4.32 4.11 2.41
N TRP A 131 4.17 5.10 1.53
CA TRP A 131 5.19 6.11 1.28
C TRP A 131 5.47 6.93 2.55
N LYS A 132 4.42 7.35 3.28
CA LYS A 132 4.56 8.06 4.55
C LYS A 132 5.25 7.21 5.62
N PHE A 133 5.01 5.90 5.66
CA PHE A 133 5.74 4.98 6.55
C PHE A 133 7.25 5.03 6.25
N LEU A 134 7.62 4.92 4.97
CA LEU A 134 9.01 4.98 4.51
C LEU A 134 9.63 6.35 4.82
N GLU A 135 8.96 7.45 4.43
CA GLU A 135 9.39 8.81 4.72
C GLU A 135 9.50 9.09 6.21
N ASN A 136 8.63 8.57 7.07
CA ASN A 136 8.72 8.88 8.50
C ASN A 136 9.81 8.10 9.21
N ARG A 137 10.16 6.91 8.70
CA ARG A 137 11.08 5.99 9.36
C ARG A 137 12.47 5.95 8.74
N THR A 138 12.64 6.46 7.52
CA THR A 138 13.98 6.72 7.01
C THR A 138 14.61 7.85 7.79
N PHE A 139 15.86 7.70 8.20
CA PHE A 139 16.59 8.77 8.87
C PHE A 139 18.05 8.76 8.42
N ASN A 140 18.80 9.78 8.81
CA ASN A 140 20.23 9.83 8.57
C ASN A 140 20.97 10.33 9.81
N VAL A 141 22.21 9.89 9.95
CA VAL A 141 23.17 10.29 10.97
C VAL A 141 24.54 10.50 10.30
N THR A 142 25.39 11.34 10.89
CA THR A 142 26.78 11.49 10.42
C THR A 142 27.63 10.32 10.91
N THR A 143 28.81 10.12 10.33
CA THR A 143 29.77 9.13 10.86
C THR A 143 30.22 9.47 12.28
N GLU A 144 30.41 10.76 12.58
CA GLU A 144 30.74 11.27 13.92
C GLU A 144 29.64 10.94 14.93
N ASP A 145 28.36 11.16 14.59
CA ASP A 145 27.23 10.82 15.46
C ASP A 145 27.13 9.30 15.72
N ILE A 146 27.52 8.47 14.75
CA ILE A 146 27.60 7.01 14.94
C ILE A 146 28.74 6.66 15.87
N GLU A 147 29.94 7.21 15.64
CA GLU A 147 31.10 6.94 16.46
C GLU A 147 30.84 7.31 17.93
N ASP A 148 30.29 8.50 18.18
CA ASP A 148 29.90 8.97 19.51
C ASP A 148 28.90 8.02 20.19
N LYS A 149 27.91 7.51 19.44
CA LYS A 149 26.94 6.53 19.96
C LYS A 149 27.57 5.19 20.30
N LEU A 150 28.56 4.76 19.51
CA LEU A 150 29.23 3.50 19.72
C LEU A 150 30.28 3.59 20.84
N TYR A 151 30.90 4.76 21.04
CA TYR A 151 31.93 4.99 22.05
C TYR A 151 31.46 4.65 23.48
N ASP A 152 30.19 4.92 23.78
CA ASP A 152 29.60 4.65 25.10
C ASP A 152 29.32 3.15 25.35
N LEU A 153 29.50 2.28 24.36
CA LEU A 153 29.28 0.84 24.50
C LEU A 153 30.45 0.18 25.24
N GLU A 154 30.14 -0.70 26.20
CA GLU A 154 31.17 -1.38 27.02
C GLU A 154 32.18 -2.18 26.19
N TYR A 155 31.80 -2.60 24.98
CA TYR A 155 32.61 -3.39 24.04
C TYR A 155 33.25 -2.57 22.91
N TYR A 156 33.11 -1.24 22.89
CA TYR A 156 33.65 -0.39 21.83
C TYR A 156 35.15 -0.59 21.59
N HIS A 157 35.96 -0.52 22.64
CA HIS A 157 37.41 -0.69 22.54
C HIS A 157 37.81 -2.11 22.13
N ASP A 158 37.06 -3.13 22.56
CA ASP A 158 37.29 -4.51 22.15
C ASP A 158 36.99 -4.70 20.65
N ILE A 159 35.97 -4.02 20.10
CA ILE A 159 35.70 -4.01 18.65
C ILE A 159 36.85 -3.34 17.89
N LEU A 160 37.37 -2.21 18.37
CA LEU A 160 38.52 -1.56 17.72
C LEU A 160 39.77 -2.46 17.71
N GLU A 161 40.04 -3.16 18.81
CA GLU A 161 41.13 -4.14 18.87
C GLU A 161 40.90 -5.28 17.87
N LEU A 162 39.66 -5.80 17.79
CA LEU A 162 39.26 -6.82 16.82
C LEU A 162 39.46 -6.34 15.37
N LEU A 163 39.01 -5.13 15.03
CA LEU A 163 39.15 -4.56 13.69
C LEU A 163 40.62 -4.37 13.29
N SER A 164 41.50 -4.07 14.25
CA SER A 164 42.95 -3.95 14.00
C SER A 164 43.62 -5.26 13.55
N ASN A 165 42.96 -6.42 13.77
CA ASN A 165 43.43 -7.72 13.31
C ASN A 165 43.00 -8.05 11.87
N PHE A 166 42.08 -7.28 11.29
CA PHE A 166 41.60 -7.49 9.93
C PHE A 166 42.28 -6.56 8.95
N ASP A 167 42.67 -7.10 7.80
CA ASP A 167 43.14 -6.27 6.70
C ASP A 167 41.99 -5.55 5.98
N GLU A 168 42.35 -4.58 5.14
CA GLU A 168 41.40 -3.77 4.39
C GLU A 168 40.50 -4.63 3.46
N THR A 169 40.98 -5.79 3.01
CA THR A 169 40.21 -6.70 2.14
C THR A 169 39.10 -7.38 2.93
N GLN A 170 39.41 -7.87 4.14
CA GLN A 170 38.43 -8.49 5.03
C GLN A 170 37.36 -7.50 5.48
N GLN A 171 37.77 -6.29 5.88
CA GLN A 171 36.81 -5.24 6.25
C GLN A 171 35.93 -4.82 5.07
N ASN A 172 36.50 -4.69 3.87
CA ASN A 172 35.72 -4.39 2.66
C ASN A 172 34.75 -5.50 2.28
N ALA A 173 35.16 -6.78 2.41
CA ALA A 173 34.28 -7.91 2.15
C ALA A 173 33.08 -7.93 3.10
N ALA A 174 33.30 -7.70 4.40
CA ALA A 174 32.23 -7.58 5.38
C ALA A 174 31.30 -6.39 5.11
N PHE A 175 31.86 -5.22 4.73
CA PHE A 175 31.07 -4.08 4.30
C PHE A 175 30.23 -4.38 3.05
N GLU A 176 30.81 -5.03 2.05
CA GLU A 176 30.11 -5.36 0.80
C GLU A 176 29.01 -6.39 1.02
N ASP A 177 29.29 -7.43 1.81
CA ASP A 177 28.34 -8.50 2.11
C ASP A 177 27.12 -7.98 2.85
N TYR A 178 27.39 -7.22 3.91
CA TYR A 178 26.34 -6.73 4.77
C TYR A 178 25.51 -5.59 4.11
N TYR A 179 26.12 -4.78 3.23
CA TYR A 179 25.48 -3.52 2.78
C TYR A 179 25.37 -3.26 1.28
N VAL A 180 26.31 -3.75 0.48
CA VAL A 180 26.35 -3.40 -0.95
C VAL A 180 25.59 -4.44 -1.74
N ASP A 181 26.11 -5.66 -1.74
CA ASP A 181 25.61 -6.78 -2.51
C ASP A 181 26.34 -8.05 -2.05
N SER A 182 25.67 -8.89 -1.25
CA SER A 182 26.21 -10.16 -0.78
C SER A 182 26.66 -11.07 -1.93
N GLU A 183 26.05 -10.96 -3.12
CA GLU A 183 26.46 -11.75 -4.28
C GLU A 183 27.82 -11.31 -4.87
N LYS A 184 28.29 -10.10 -4.52
CA LYS A 184 29.59 -9.56 -4.97
C LYS A 184 30.69 -9.68 -3.92
N ALA A 185 30.31 -9.86 -2.67
CA ALA A 185 31.25 -9.93 -1.57
C ALA A 185 32.02 -11.26 -1.55
N ASP A 186 33.27 -11.22 -1.10
CA ASP A 186 34.02 -12.43 -0.74
C ASP A 186 33.47 -12.98 0.57
N GLN A 187 32.61 -14.00 0.46
CA GLN A 187 31.88 -14.59 1.57
C GLN A 187 32.80 -15.20 2.63
N ASP A 188 33.96 -15.74 2.23
CA ASP A 188 34.90 -16.36 3.16
C ASP A 188 35.55 -15.27 4.03
N LEU A 189 35.98 -14.16 3.40
CA LEU A 189 36.58 -13.03 4.11
C LEU A 189 35.56 -12.27 4.98
N ALA A 190 34.32 -12.13 4.54
CA ALA A 190 33.26 -11.53 5.34
C ALA A 190 32.93 -12.39 6.57
N SER A 191 32.89 -13.72 6.39
CA SER A 191 32.62 -14.67 7.47
C SER A 191 33.66 -14.64 8.59
N ASP A 192 34.94 -14.39 8.27
CA ASP A 192 35.99 -14.22 9.29
C ASP A 192 35.68 -13.05 10.23
N VAL A 193 35.15 -11.95 9.68
CA VAL A 193 34.76 -10.75 10.45
C VAL A 193 33.57 -11.05 11.35
N TYR A 194 32.52 -11.67 10.80
CA TYR A 194 31.32 -12.03 11.57
C TYR A 194 31.64 -13.03 12.68
N TYR A 195 32.46 -14.04 12.41
CA TYR A 195 32.80 -15.07 13.40
C TYR A 195 33.47 -14.47 14.65
N LEU A 196 34.40 -13.53 14.46
CA LEU A 196 35.05 -12.89 15.59
C LEU A 196 34.15 -11.88 16.30
N ALA A 197 33.28 -11.18 15.57
CA ALA A 197 32.28 -10.31 16.17
C ALA A 197 31.28 -11.10 17.03
N ASP A 198 30.80 -12.24 16.53
CA ASP A 198 29.90 -13.15 17.27
C ASP A 198 30.60 -13.75 18.51
N SER A 199 31.87 -14.12 18.41
CA SER A 199 32.66 -14.59 19.56
C SER A 199 32.81 -13.51 20.64
N LEU A 200 32.99 -12.26 20.22
CA LEU A 200 32.98 -11.12 21.13
C LEU A 200 31.59 -10.92 21.76
N GLU A 201 30.54 -11.09 20.97
CA GLU A 201 29.16 -11.02 21.45
C GLU A 201 28.88 -12.05 22.55
N GLU A 202 29.23 -13.33 22.33
CA GLU A 202 29.08 -14.40 23.31
C GLU A 202 29.78 -14.06 24.65
N LYS A 203 31.00 -13.51 24.59
CA LYS A 203 31.76 -13.07 25.77
C LYS A 203 30.99 -12.02 26.59
N TYR A 204 30.30 -11.08 25.94
CA TYR A 204 29.55 -10.03 26.64
C TYR A 204 28.14 -10.48 27.06
N GLU A 205 27.50 -11.35 26.29
CA GLU A 205 26.24 -11.99 26.68
C GLU A 205 26.44 -12.78 27.99
N ASP A 206 27.47 -13.61 28.06
CA ASP A 206 27.81 -14.43 29.23
C ASP A 206 28.19 -13.58 30.46
N LYS A 207 28.88 -12.46 30.24
CA LYS A 207 29.44 -11.65 31.32
C LYS A 207 28.45 -10.65 31.90
N TYR A 208 27.55 -10.11 31.07
CA TYR A 208 26.72 -8.97 31.46
C TYR A 208 25.22 -9.19 31.28
N MET A 209 24.77 -10.19 30.50
CA MET A 209 23.35 -10.34 30.11
C MET A 209 22.73 -9.07 29.51
N LEU A 210 23.55 -8.18 28.95
CA LEU A 210 23.15 -6.85 28.48
C LEU A 210 23.17 -6.70 26.95
N VAL A 211 23.85 -7.60 26.24
CA VAL A 211 24.01 -7.52 24.78
C VAL A 211 22.92 -8.32 24.09
N ARG A 212 22.25 -7.72 23.10
CA ARG A 212 21.25 -8.43 22.30
C ARG A 212 21.90 -9.17 21.13
N PRO A 213 21.27 -10.26 20.67
CA PRO A 213 21.70 -10.97 19.47
C PRO A 213 21.95 -10.04 18.27
N GLY A 214 23.17 -10.07 17.74
CA GLY A 214 23.68 -9.32 16.59
C GLY A 214 24.23 -7.92 16.90
N GLU A 215 24.10 -7.41 18.13
CA GLU A 215 24.42 -6.01 18.45
C GLU A 215 25.91 -5.68 18.25
N VAL A 216 26.80 -6.61 18.61
CA VAL A 216 28.26 -6.44 18.42
C VAL A 216 28.62 -6.53 16.94
N THR A 217 27.98 -7.42 16.19
CA THR A 217 28.13 -7.51 14.74
C THR A 217 27.67 -6.21 14.06
N ALA A 218 26.55 -5.61 14.50
CA ALA A 218 26.10 -4.29 14.02
C ALA A 218 27.15 -3.21 14.24
N ALA A 219 27.64 -3.11 15.49
CA ALA A 219 28.57 -2.07 15.89
C ALA A 219 29.91 -2.21 15.15
N THR A 220 30.38 -3.44 14.97
CA THR A 220 31.59 -3.76 14.19
C THR A 220 31.47 -3.27 12.76
N ILE A 221 30.35 -3.61 12.12
CA ILE A 221 30.09 -3.28 10.73
C ILE A 221 29.87 -1.77 10.53
N LEU A 222 29.23 -1.08 11.49
CA LEU A 222 29.12 0.38 11.50
C LEU A 222 30.48 1.06 11.68
N LEU A 223 31.37 0.52 12.52
CA LEU A 223 32.72 1.06 12.70
C LEU A 223 33.57 0.92 11.44
N ILE A 224 33.42 -0.18 10.69
CA ILE A 224 34.05 -0.30 9.36
C ILE A 224 33.57 0.82 8.43
N ILE A 225 32.28 1.18 8.45
CA ILE A 225 31.78 2.31 7.66
C ILE A 225 32.38 3.63 8.16
N VAL A 226 32.38 3.87 9.47
CA VAL A 226 32.92 5.10 10.07
C VAL A 226 34.38 5.29 9.66
N ASP A 227 35.22 4.26 9.83
CA ASP A 227 36.64 4.27 9.45
C ASP A 227 36.83 4.57 7.95
N LYS A 228 36.10 3.85 7.09
CA LYS A 228 36.15 4.02 5.64
C LYS A 228 35.80 5.45 5.18
N PHE A 229 35.00 6.17 5.95
CA PHE A 229 34.55 7.53 5.63
C PHE A 229 35.02 8.59 6.65
N GLU A 230 36.01 8.28 7.50
CA GLU A 230 36.53 9.18 8.56
C GLU A 230 36.98 10.53 7.98
N ASN A 231 37.63 10.50 6.80
CA ASN A 231 38.14 11.70 6.13
C ASN A 231 37.05 12.54 5.43
N SER A 232 35.82 12.06 5.38
CA SER A 232 34.67 12.75 4.76
C SER A 232 33.91 13.58 5.80
N LYS A 233 34.31 14.84 6.00
CA LYS A 233 33.76 15.78 7.00
C LYS A 233 32.23 15.99 7.01
N ASN A 234 31.48 15.45 6.06
CA ASN A 234 30.02 15.57 6.00
C ASN A 234 29.34 14.25 5.60
N SER A 235 30.03 13.11 5.64
CA SER A 235 29.42 11.84 5.27
C SER A 235 28.16 11.59 6.10
N LYS A 236 27.11 11.15 5.40
CA LYS A 236 25.83 10.79 6.02
C LYS A 236 25.54 9.34 5.72
N ILE A 237 24.97 8.65 6.70
CA ILE A 237 24.49 7.29 6.53
C ILE A 237 22.97 7.34 6.66
N PHE A 238 22.29 6.98 5.57
CA PHE A 238 20.84 6.87 5.52
C PHE A 238 20.40 5.47 5.87
N PHE A 239 19.40 5.35 6.75
CA PHE A 239 18.83 4.10 7.20
C PHE A 239 17.38 3.99 6.71
N TYR A 240 16.98 2.81 6.23
CA TYR A 240 15.65 2.50 5.70
C TYR A 240 15.05 1.30 6.43
N PRO A 241 13.77 1.37 6.85
CA PRO A 241 13.15 0.32 7.67
C PRO A 241 12.88 -0.99 6.93
N ILE A 242 12.91 -0.98 5.59
CA ILE A 242 12.64 -2.13 4.72
C ILE A 242 13.43 -1.97 3.42
N SER A 243 13.61 -3.05 2.68
CA SER A 243 14.25 -3.02 1.35
C SER A 243 13.31 -2.47 0.27
N PRO A 244 13.83 -1.97 -0.87
CA PRO A 244 13.02 -1.62 -2.03
C PRO A 244 12.14 -2.78 -2.53
N PHE A 245 12.66 -4.01 -2.48
CA PHE A 245 11.91 -5.22 -2.84
C PHE A 245 10.68 -5.41 -1.94
N GLN A 246 10.87 -5.37 -0.60
CA GLN A 246 9.77 -5.46 0.37
C GLN A 246 8.80 -4.28 0.26
N PHE A 247 9.30 -3.07 -0.01
CA PHE A 247 8.43 -1.90 -0.20
C PHE A 247 7.53 -2.05 -1.43
N ASN A 248 8.07 -2.60 -2.51
CA ASN A 248 7.36 -2.80 -3.77
C ASN A 248 6.36 -3.97 -3.72
N ASP A 249 6.52 -4.91 -2.79
CA ASP A 249 5.50 -5.89 -2.47
C ASP A 249 4.40 -5.27 -1.61
N ILE A 250 3.25 -4.99 -2.23
CA ILE A 250 2.11 -4.35 -1.56
C ILE A 250 1.46 -5.24 -0.49
N GLN A 251 1.67 -6.56 -0.56
CA GLN A 251 1.19 -7.52 0.43
C GLN A 251 2.10 -7.59 1.65
N PHE A 252 3.33 -7.08 1.53
CA PHE A 252 4.25 -6.99 2.66
C PHE A 252 3.65 -6.08 3.75
N ASP A 253 3.49 -6.67 4.93
CA ASP A 253 2.90 -6.01 6.08
C ASP A 253 3.89 -5.02 6.70
N LEU A 254 3.56 -3.73 6.62
CA LEU A 254 4.36 -2.67 7.21
C LEU A 254 4.18 -2.57 8.74
N ASP A 255 3.20 -3.26 9.32
CA ASP A 255 3.00 -3.37 10.77
C ASP A 255 3.97 -4.36 11.45
N TYR A 256 4.95 -4.92 10.72
CA TYR A 256 6.02 -5.72 11.31
C TYR A 256 6.90 -4.85 12.24
N LYS A 257 6.52 -4.82 13.53
CA LYS A 257 7.30 -4.47 14.74
C LYS A 257 8.51 -3.56 14.52
N SER A 258 8.32 -2.37 13.97
CA SER A 258 9.33 -1.33 14.09
C SER A 258 8.79 -0.23 15.00
N THR A 259 9.42 -0.05 16.15
CA THR A 259 9.17 1.11 17.02
C THR A 259 9.45 2.39 16.23
N VAL A 260 8.56 3.40 16.30
CA VAL A 260 8.82 4.72 15.72
C VAL A 260 9.65 5.50 16.73
N TYR A 261 10.88 5.85 16.38
CA TYR A 261 11.72 6.74 17.19
C TYR A 261 11.44 8.17 16.77
N ASN A 262 11.05 9.00 17.73
CA ASN A 262 10.67 10.40 17.47
C ASN A 262 11.89 11.32 17.29
N SER A 263 13.10 10.82 17.54
CA SER A 263 14.36 11.55 17.41
C SER A 263 15.51 10.61 17.02
N ASN A 264 16.52 11.14 16.33
CA ASN A 264 17.76 10.40 16.01
C ASN A 264 18.58 10.08 17.27
N SER A 265 18.42 10.84 18.35
CA SER A 265 19.15 10.62 19.61
C SER A 265 18.68 9.36 20.34
N ASP A 266 17.42 8.95 20.16
CA ASP A 266 16.81 7.86 20.94
C ASP A 266 16.83 6.51 20.22
N ILE A 267 17.64 6.33 19.17
CA ILE A 267 17.71 5.08 18.38
C ILE A 267 18.75 4.15 19.01
N PRO A 268 18.35 3.02 19.64
CA PRO A 268 19.27 1.98 20.08
C PRO A 268 20.14 1.42 18.95
N VAL A 269 21.35 0.99 19.28
CA VAL A 269 22.34 0.49 18.30
C VAL A 269 21.84 -0.77 17.60
N GLU A 270 21.11 -1.64 18.30
CA GLU A 270 20.56 -2.86 17.71
C GLU A 270 19.59 -2.59 16.54
N ILE A 271 19.05 -1.39 16.44
CA ILE A 271 18.09 -1.03 15.38
C ILE A 271 18.78 -0.90 14.03
N PHE A 272 20.06 -0.53 14.03
CA PHE A 272 20.83 -0.42 12.81
C PHE A 272 20.96 -1.77 12.09
N LEU A 273 20.89 -2.90 12.81
CA LEU A 273 20.84 -4.26 12.21
C LEU A 273 19.61 -4.53 11.38
N HIS A 274 18.49 -3.91 11.74
CA HIS A 274 17.19 -4.17 11.14
C HIS A 274 16.88 -3.20 10.01
N TYR A 275 17.77 -2.25 9.73
CA TYR A 275 17.61 -1.24 8.71
C TYR A 275 18.57 -1.50 7.57
N HIS A 276 18.07 -1.34 6.35
CA HIS A 276 18.94 -1.21 5.19
C HIS A 276 19.63 0.15 5.23
N LEU A 277 20.80 0.29 4.62
CA LEU A 277 21.46 1.60 4.57
C LEU A 277 22.03 1.99 3.22
N THR A 278 22.44 3.25 3.14
CA THR A 278 23.22 3.85 2.05
C THR A 278 24.09 4.95 2.61
N VAL A 279 25.35 4.98 2.20
CA VAL A 279 26.27 6.05 2.56
C VAL A 279 26.21 7.13 1.48
N ASP A 280 26.11 8.38 1.91
CA ASP A 280 26.36 9.56 1.11
C ASP A 280 27.70 10.17 1.53
N PRO A 281 28.81 9.83 0.84
CA PRO A 281 30.14 10.34 1.21
C PRO A 281 30.24 11.86 1.10
N SER A 282 29.37 12.49 0.30
CA SER A 282 29.41 13.93 0.04
C SER A 282 28.63 14.75 1.05
N GLY A 283 27.69 14.13 1.77
CA GLY A 283 26.76 14.79 2.70
C GLY A 283 25.68 15.65 2.06
N ARG A 284 25.58 15.64 0.73
CA ARG A 284 24.72 16.53 -0.07
C ARG A 284 23.35 15.94 -0.38
N MET A 285 23.18 14.63 -0.26
CA MET A 285 21.92 13.96 -0.56
C MET A 285 20.84 14.41 0.42
N THR A 286 19.69 14.76 -0.13
CA THR A 286 18.47 14.89 0.66
C THR A 286 17.90 13.50 0.94
N LYS A 287 16.93 13.43 1.86
CA LYS A 287 16.21 12.18 2.14
C LYS A 287 15.53 11.60 0.90
N ASN A 288 14.95 12.46 0.06
CA ASN A 288 14.30 12.01 -1.16
C ASN A 288 15.33 11.45 -2.14
N ASP A 289 16.47 12.12 -2.32
CA ASP A 289 17.56 11.61 -3.16
C ASP A 289 18.03 10.24 -2.68
N ALA A 290 18.12 10.04 -1.36
CA ALA A 290 18.51 8.77 -0.75
C ALA A 290 17.50 7.65 -1.05
N LEU A 291 16.20 7.93 -0.91
CA LEU A 291 15.15 6.98 -1.25
C LEU A 291 15.21 6.57 -2.73
N TYR A 292 15.28 7.52 -3.66
CA TYR A 292 15.35 7.21 -5.08
C TYR A 292 16.65 6.48 -5.45
N ASN A 293 17.79 6.90 -4.92
CA ASN A 293 19.08 6.26 -5.20
C ASN A 293 19.14 4.81 -4.68
N LYS A 294 18.45 4.50 -3.58
CA LYS A 294 18.32 3.13 -3.08
C LYS A 294 17.35 2.28 -3.92
N GLY A 295 16.59 2.88 -4.83
CA GLY A 295 15.66 2.18 -5.72
C GLY A 295 14.21 2.16 -5.23
N PHE A 296 13.85 3.03 -4.28
CA PHE A 296 12.44 3.23 -3.93
C PHE A 296 11.76 4.10 -4.97
N GLU A 297 10.64 3.61 -5.51
CA GLU A 297 9.79 4.37 -6.44
C GLU A 297 8.53 4.77 -5.71
N ASN A 298 8.16 6.06 -5.75
CA ASN A 298 6.89 6.52 -5.22
C ASN A 298 5.77 6.16 -6.20
N PRO A 299 4.89 5.19 -5.89
CA PRO A 299 3.89 4.73 -6.84
C PRO A 299 2.90 5.85 -7.21
N LEU A 300 2.73 6.85 -6.34
CA LEU A 300 1.84 7.99 -6.55
C LEU A 300 2.29 8.91 -7.69
N GLU A 301 3.58 8.95 -8.00
CA GLU A 301 4.13 9.84 -9.04
C GLU A 301 3.79 9.36 -10.46
N VAL A 302 3.50 8.06 -10.61
CA VAL A 302 3.18 7.43 -11.89
C VAL A 302 1.69 7.12 -12.04
N MET A 303 0.85 7.38 -11.02
CA MET A 303 -0.59 7.18 -11.12
C MET A 303 -1.20 8.23 -12.05
N LYS A 304 -1.97 7.75 -13.05
CA LYS A 304 -2.75 8.63 -13.92
C LYS A 304 -4.04 9.04 -13.22
N GLU A 305 -4.56 10.21 -13.58
CA GLU A 305 -5.90 10.66 -13.18
C GLU A 305 -6.95 9.55 -13.42
N PRO A 306 -7.92 9.34 -12.50
CA PRO A 306 -8.74 8.14 -12.53
C PRO A 306 -9.55 7.91 -13.81
N ASP A 307 -10.00 8.99 -14.46
CA ASP A 307 -10.66 8.90 -15.76
C ASP A 307 -9.70 8.41 -16.85
N ILE A 308 -8.50 8.97 -16.90
CA ILE A 308 -7.48 8.64 -17.90
C ILE A 308 -6.99 7.20 -17.69
N ALA A 309 -6.76 6.82 -16.43
CA ALA A 309 -6.36 5.48 -16.06
C ALA A 309 -7.42 4.44 -16.48
N PHE A 310 -8.70 4.74 -16.21
CA PHE A 310 -9.80 3.86 -16.59
C PHE A 310 -9.86 3.65 -18.11
N GLU A 311 -9.88 4.73 -18.91
CA GLU A 311 -9.91 4.59 -20.37
C GLU A 311 -8.70 3.81 -20.88
N HIS A 312 -7.51 4.11 -20.36
CA HIS A 312 -6.31 3.38 -20.73
C HIS A 312 -6.41 1.88 -20.46
N VAL A 313 -6.92 1.48 -19.29
CA VAL A 313 -7.14 0.07 -18.94
C VAL A 313 -8.11 -0.59 -19.92
N ILE A 314 -9.26 0.05 -20.18
CA ILE A 314 -10.28 -0.53 -21.07
C ILE A 314 -9.78 -0.60 -22.52
N ASP A 315 -9.11 0.44 -23.00
CA ASP A 315 -8.52 0.49 -24.33
C ASP A 315 -7.48 -0.61 -24.50
N ILE A 316 -6.58 -0.80 -23.53
CA ILE A 316 -5.58 -1.88 -23.57
C ILE A 316 -6.26 -3.25 -23.61
N ILE A 317 -7.21 -3.52 -22.71
CA ILE A 317 -7.93 -4.81 -22.68
C ILE A 317 -8.66 -5.07 -24.01
N SER A 318 -9.23 -4.03 -24.64
CA SER A 318 -9.96 -4.15 -25.91
C SER A 318 -9.08 -4.61 -27.08
N THR A 319 -7.76 -4.49 -26.94
CA THR A 319 -6.78 -4.90 -27.96
C THR A 319 -6.42 -6.38 -27.93
N TYR A 320 -6.88 -7.12 -26.91
CA TYR A 320 -6.64 -8.55 -26.76
C TYR A 320 -7.75 -9.36 -27.43
N ASN A 321 -7.46 -10.64 -27.73
CA ASN A 321 -8.50 -11.53 -28.24
C ASN A 321 -9.55 -11.83 -27.16
N GLU A 322 -10.69 -12.42 -27.54
CA GLU A 322 -11.81 -12.64 -26.60
C GLU A 322 -11.46 -13.52 -25.39
N GLU A 323 -10.57 -14.51 -25.55
CA GLU A 323 -10.14 -15.39 -24.46
C GLU A 323 -9.24 -14.67 -23.44
N GLU A 324 -8.27 -13.89 -23.95
CA GLU A 324 -7.38 -13.06 -23.16
C GLU A 324 -8.15 -11.93 -22.46
N LYS A 325 -9.04 -11.25 -23.19
CA LYS A 325 -9.94 -10.21 -22.67
C LYS A 325 -10.81 -10.73 -21.55
N PHE A 326 -11.39 -11.93 -21.70
CA PHE A 326 -12.16 -12.58 -20.64
C PHE A 326 -11.31 -12.83 -19.38
N SER A 327 -10.07 -13.27 -19.56
CA SER A 327 -9.12 -13.50 -18.46
C SER A 327 -8.76 -12.20 -17.74
N LEU A 328 -8.46 -11.14 -18.48
CA LEU A 328 -8.17 -9.81 -17.94
C LEU A 328 -9.36 -9.21 -17.18
N TYR A 329 -10.58 -9.31 -17.74
CA TYR A 329 -11.79 -8.95 -17.02
C TYR A 329 -12.02 -9.80 -15.77
N GLY A 330 -11.64 -11.07 -15.79
CA GLY A 330 -11.70 -11.93 -14.62
C GLY A 330 -10.79 -11.44 -13.48
N ILE A 331 -9.60 -10.91 -13.79
CA ILE A 331 -8.65 -10.33 -12.83
C ILE A 331 -9.15 -8.97 -12.35
N LEU A 332 -9.51 -8.07 -13.28
CA LEU A 332 -10.07 -6.76 -12.96
C LEU A 332 -11.33 -6.91 -12.11
N GLY A 333 -12.20 -7.87 -12.42
CA GLY A 333 -13.41 -8.15 -11.65
C GLY A 333 -13.13 -8.60 -10.21
N LYS A 334 -12.02 -9.30 -9.96
CA LYS A 334 -11.55 -9.59 -8.60
C LYS A 334 -11.03 -8.32 -7.93
N GLY A 335 -10.21 -7.53 -8.63
CA GLY A 335 -9.67 -6.28 -8.11
C GLY A 335 -10.74 -5.25 -7.74
N LEU A 336 -11.83 -5.20 -8.50
CA LEU A 336 -12.95 -4.28 -8.29
C LEU A 336 -14.00 -4.79 -7.28
N SER A 337 -13.87 -6.03 -6.79
CA SER A 337 -14.84 -6.63 -5.86
C SER A 337 -14.58 -6.21 -4.40
N ASP A 338 -15.57 -6.49 -3.54
CA ASP A 338 -15.46 -6.34 -2.08
C ASP A 338 -14.90 -7.59 -1.39
N GLU A 339 -14.32 -8.52 -2.15
CA GLU A 339 -13.73 -9.73 -1.60
C GLU A 339 -12.38 -9.45 -0.93
N PRO A 340 -11.98 -10.24 0.09
CA PRO A 340 -10.65 -10.11 0.71
C PRO A 340 -9.52 -10.15 -0.32
N GLY A 341 -8.51 -9.30 -0.09
CA GLY A 341 -7.35 -9.14 -0.95
C GLY A 341 -7.60 -8.46 -2.30
N SER A 342 -8.83 -7.96 -2.57
CA SER A 342 -9.14 -7.31 -3.85
C SER A 342 -8.24 -6.10 -4.14
N ILE A 343 -7.90 -5.31 -3.12
CA ILE A 343 -7.01 -4.16 -3.30
C ILE A 343 -5.61 -4.54 -3.78
N TYR A 344 -5.06 -5.68 -3.32
CA TYR A 344 -3.75 -6.16 -3.77
C TYR A 344 -3.81 -6.66 -5.21
N VAL A 345 -4.86 -7.43 -5.54
CA VAL A 345 -5.09 -7.86 -6.94
C VAL A 345 -5.26 -6.66 -7.86
N PHE A 346 -5.99 -5.63 -7.41
CA PHE A 346 -6.15 -4.39 -8.16
C PHE A 346 -4.82 -3.66 -8.36
N ALA A 347 -3.99 -3.57 -7.31
CA ALA A 347 -2.69 -2.93 -7.37
C ALA A 347 -1.74 -3.62 -8.37
N ASP A 348 -1.62 -4.95 -8.30
CA ASP A 348 -0.78 -5.72 -9.20
C ASP A 348 -1.26 -5.61 -10.65
N PHE A 349 -2.58 -5.76 -10.85
CA PHE A 349 -3.19 -5.60 -12.17
C PHE A 349 -2.94 -4.20 -12.74
N TYR A 350 -3.19 -3.16 -11.94
CA TYR A 350 -3.01 -1.76 -12.32
C TYR A 350 -1.54 -1.49 -12.67
N LYS A 351 -0.60 -1.92 -11.83
CA LYS A 351 0.84 -1.75 -12.05
C LYS A 351 1.28 -2.37 -13.39
N GLU A 352 0.87 -3.60 -13.68
CA GLU A 352 1.29 -4.28 -14.92
C GLU A 352 0.62 -3.70 -16.16
N ILE A 353 -0.68 -3.42 -16.11
CA ILE A 353 -1.39 -2.93 -17.30
C ILE A 353 -0.95 -1.51 -17.68
N MET A 354 -0.58 -0.69 -16.69
CA MET A 354 -0.15 0.69 -16.91
C MET A 354 1.25 0.81 -17.52
N LYS A 355 2.07 -0.25 -17.47
CA LYS A 355 3.35 -0.33 -18.19
C LYS A 355 3.16 -0.50 -19.69
N ILE A 356 1.98 -0.94 -20.15
CA ILE A 356 1.74 -1.22 -21.56
C ILE A 356 1.52 0.09 -22.32
N ASN A 357 2.44 0.41 -23.24
CA ASN A 357 2.26 1.55 -24.13
C ASN A 357 1.20 1.25 -25.20
N TYR A 358 0.07 1.97 -25.15
CA TYR A 358 -1.04 1.77 -26.09
C TYR A 358 -0.64 1.99 -27.56
N SER A 359 0.21 2.99 -27.84
CA SER A 359 0.68 3.27 -29.20
C SER A 359 1.53 2.13 -29.75
N ASP A 360 2.42 1.58 -28.93
CA ASP A 360 3.27 0.46 -29.35
C ASP A 360 2.45 -0.81 -29.52
N ARG A 361 1.48 -1.07 -28.64
CA ARG A 361 0.52 -2.18 -28.78
C ARG A 361 -0.29 -2.08 -30.07
N LEU A 362 -0.80 -0.89 -30.40
CA LEU A 362 -1.50 -0.64 -31.67
C LEU A 362 -0.60 -0.91 -32.88
N LYS A 363 0.66 -0.44 -32.85
CA LYS A 363 1.61 -0.73 -33.94
C LYS A 363 1.86 -2.23 -34.11
N THR A 364 1.95 -2.98 -33.01
CA THR A 364 2.07 -4.46 -33.05
C THR A 364 0.85 -5.09 -33.73
N ILE A 365 -0.36 -4.69 -33.35
CA ILE A 365 -1.61 -5.23 -33.90
C ILE A 365 -1.79 -4.88 -35.37
N LEU A 366 -1.45 -3.66 -35.75
CA LEU A 366 -1.49 -3.19 -37.13
C LEU A 366 -0.34 -3.74 -37.99
N GLY A 367 0.58 -4.54 -37.42
CA GLY A 367 1.72 -5.11 -38.14
C GLY A 367 2.74 -4.07 -38.60
N ILE A 368 2.77 -2.89 -37.97
CA ILE A 368 3.67 -1.78 -38.30
C ILE A 368 5.09 -2.05 -37.78
N PHE A 369 5.22 -2.83 -36.70
CA PHE A 369 6.50 -3.47 -36.35
C PHE A 369 6.66 -4.75 -37.16
N LYS A 370 7.31 -4.65 -38.32
CA LYS A 370 8.20 -5.74 -38.74
C LYS A 370 9.43 -5.63 -37.85
N GLU A 371 9.78 -6.72 -37.18
CA GLU A 371 11.15 -6.89 -36.70
C GLU A 371 12.08 -6.52 -37.85
N SER A 372 12.83 -5.44 -37.69
CA SER A 372 14.07 -5.32 -38.43
C SER A 372 14.97 -6.40 -37.85
N SER A 373 14.93 -7.58 -38.46
CA SER A 373 16.04 -8.52 -38.42
C SER A 373 17.30 -7.73 -38.85
N ARG A 374 18.10 -7.35 -37.86
CA ARG A 374 19.47 -6.83 -37.89
C ARG A 374 20.07 -7.31 -36.57
N ASP A 375 21.05 -8.18 -36.49
CA ASP A 375 21.84 -8.97 -37.44
C ASP A 375 22.11 -10.34 -36.79
#